data_AF-A0A959HY35-F1
#
_entry.id   AF-A0A959HY35-F1
#
_cell.length_a   1.000
_cell.length_b   1.000
_cell.length_c   1.000
_cell.angle_alpha   90.00
_cell.angle_beta   90.00
_cell.angle_gamma   90.00
#
_symmetry.space_group_name_H-M   'P 1'
#
loop_
_entity.id
_entity.type
_entity.pdbx_description
1 polymer ?
#
loop_
_entity_poly.entity_id
_entity_poly.type
_entity_poly.pdbx_seq_one_letter_code
_entity_poly.pdbx_strand_id
1 'polypeptide(L)'
;MKRTGMLIPLLCASAALFGQPAELAQCNVIWNSQSRNSAESMPCGGGDVGLNVWVENGELLFYMARSGTFDENNAMLKLGRIRLNLSPNPLAGKTFRQELTLADGSVKISGHSGTHSTDITLWVDVFSPAIHVEVESSRKVTLEAAYENWRFEDRPVRKLEGFGNSYKWQLPDGLVAKKDETGFDGNSVLFYHRNTGETVFDVTVRQQQLDPVKDQLFDPLKDLTFGGRMQGDNLAPDGTATGKYLSTPFRGWKLKSRAPSKTHRLDVYLHSGQYKDQSAWRSNLDQSIAAAQETAPTARRKTINWWADFWKRSFIFIDPENGKTDSPAWQAGRNYQLFRYLLGCNAYGEYPTKFNGGLFTVDPELTDSARAFSPDYRNWGGGTFTAQNQRLVYFPLLKSGDFDVLKPQLDFYARLLKNAELRSRVYWGHEGACFTEQIENFGLPNCTEYGWKRPEGYDPGMMYNAWLEYQWDTALECCWMALQRYAYFFRVRTSRNISPSLKVASSFLMRITNTWRPGAEEINWMRTGA
;
A
#
# COMPACT_ATOMS: atom_id res chain seq x y z
N MET A 1 -1.68 6.19 74.47
CA MET A 1 -1.05 5.26 73.51
C MET A 1 -1.44 5.67 72.09
N LYS A 2 -0.55 6.36 71.36
CA LYS A 2 -0.70 6.57 69.91
C LYS A 2 0.65 6.25 69.28
N ARG A 3 0.68 5.14 68.54
CA ARG A 3 1.82 4.70 67.72
C ARG A 3 1.87 5.57 66.48
N THR A 4 2.94 6.34 66.31
CA THR A 4 3.26 7.03 65.04
C THR A 4 4.06 6.05 64.18
N GLY A 5 3.43 5.52 63.14
CA GLY A 5 4.06 4.64 62.16
C GLY A 5 4.99 5.42 61.23
N MET A 6 6.22 4.93 61.10
CA MET A 6 7.25 5.43 60.20
C MET A 6 7.00 4.85 58.80
N LEU A 7 6.66 5.71 57.83
CA LEU A 7 6.51 5.34 56.42
C LEU A 7 7.88 5.43 55.74
N ILE A 8 8.42 4.28 55.33
CA ILE A 8 9.60 4.17 54.45
C ILE A 8 9.08 4.21 53.01
N PRO A 9 9.49 5.18 52.16
CA PRO A 9 9.14 5.14 50.76
C PRO A 9 10.04 4.12 50.04
N LEU A 10 9.45 3.01 49.58
CA LEU A 10 10.09 2.11 48.63
C LEU A 10 10.19 2.85 47.29
N LEU A 11 11.40 3.33 46.95
CA LEU A 11 11.75 3.77 45.61
C LEU A 11 11.85 2.53 44.70
N CYS A 12 10.73 2.12 44.12
CA CYS A 12 10.72 1.19 42.99
C CYS A 12 11.15 1.94 41.73
N ALA A 13 12.46 2.09 41.54
CA ALA A 13 13.04 2.42 40.25
C ALA A 13 12.86 1.23 39.30
N SER A 14 11.70 1.14 38.65
CA SER A 14 11.51 0.27 37.49
C SER A 14 12.09 0.98 36.26
N ALA A 15 13.41 0.90 36.12
CA ALA A 15 14.09 1.19 34.87
C ALA A 15 13.77 0.04 33.89
N ALA A 16 12.57 0.10 33.30
CA ALA A 16 12.19 -0.67 32.14
C ALA A 16 12.90 -0.13 30.89
N LEU A 17 14.23 -0.30 30.83
CA LEU A 17 14.99 -0.21 29.58
C LEU A 17 14.70 -1.48 28.76
N PHE A 18 13.48 -1.59 28.24
CA PHE A 18 13.15 -2.62 27.26
C PHE A 18 13.72 -2.20 25.91
N GLY A 19 14.99 -2.54 25.69
CA GLY A 19 15.62 -2.49 24.37
C GLY A 19 14.88 -3.40 23.38
N GLN A 20 14.95 -3.08 22.09
CA GLN A 20 14.48 -3.99 21.04
C GLN A 20 15.18 -5.35 21.19
N PRO A 21 14.55 -6.47 20.81
CA PRO A 21 15.21 -7.78 20.83
C PRO A 21 16.49 -7.70 20.01
N ALA A 22 17.64 -8.04 20.62
CA ALA A 22 18.95 -7.99 19.96
C ALA A 22 18.98 -8.86 18.68
N GLU A 23 18.12 -9.87 18.64
CA GLU A 23 17.91 -10.82 17.56
C GLU A 23 17.28 -10.17 16.31
N LEU A 24 16.56 -9.06 16.44
CA LEU A 24 15.92 -8.38 15.30
C LEU A 24 16.94 -7.92 14.27
N ALA A 25 18.10 -7.42 14.71
CA ALA A 25 19.16 -6.96 13.82
C ALA A 25 19.71 -8.11 12.95
N GLN A 26 19.65 -9.36 13.43
CA GLN A 26 20.06 -10.52 12.65
C GLN A 26 19.08 -10.82 11.49
N CYS A 27 17.84 -10.33 11.58
CA CYS A 27 16.84 -10.48 10.54
C CYS A 27 16.99 -9.48 9.40
N ASN A 28 17.86 -8.44 9.55
CA ASN A 28 18.12 -7.46 8.50
C ASN A 28 18.53 -8.14 7.17
N VAL A 29 18.23 -7.47 6.06
CA VAL A 29 18.64 -7.91 4.72
C VAL A 29 19.83 -7.07 4.31
N ILE A 30 20.94 -7.71 3.94
CA ILE A 30 22.17 -7.03 3.53
C ILE A 30 22.58 -7.54 2.15
N TRP A 31 22.87 -6.62 1.25
CA TRP A 31 23.53 -6.90 -0.03
C TRP A 31 24.90 -6.23 -0.06
N ASN A 32 25.90 -6.98 -0.49
CA ASN A 32 27.27 -6.48 -0.69
C ASN A 32 27.60 -6.32 -2.18
N SER A 33 26.60 -6.46 -3.04
CA SER A 33 26.66 -6.21 -4.47
C SER A 33 25.43 -5.42 -4.90
N GLN A 34 25.58 -4.59 -5.92
CA GLN A 34 24.46 -3.89 -6.54
C GLN A 34 23.51 -4.87 -7.21
N SER A 35 22.27 -4.44 -7.34
CA SER A 35 21.17 -5.17 -7.95
C SER A 35 21.31 -5.20 -9.47
N ARG A 36 20.79 -6.25 -10.09
CA ARG A 36 20.69 -6.37 -11.56
C ARG A 36 19.52 -5.58 -12.13
N ASN A 37 18.45 -5.45 -11.36
CA ASN A 37 17.21 -4.76 -11.71
C ASN A 37 16.29 -4.65 -10.49
N SER A 38 15.08 -4.13 -10.69
CA SER A 38 14.07 -3.94 -9.64
C SER A 38 13.60 -5.20 -8.91
N ALA A 39 13.76 -6.42 -9.48
CA ALA A 39 13.37 -7.65 -8.77
C ALA A 39 14.31 -7.94 -7.58
N GLU A 40 15.50 -7.34 -7.59
CA GLU A 40 16.42 -7.28 -6.47
C GLU A 40 16.29 -5.92 -5.80
N SER A 41 15.08 -5.53 -5.38
CA SER A 41 14.84 -4.31 -4.59
C SER A 41 14.48 -4.63 -3.13
N MET A 42 14.97 -3.81 -2.21
CA MET A 42 14.62 -3.88 -0.79
C MET A 42 13.33 -3.10 -0.55
N PRO A 43 12.39 -3.64 0.23
CA PRO A 43 11.24 -2.87 0.68
C PRO A 43 11.70 -1.80 1.68
N CYS A 44 11.23 -0.57 1.51
CA CYS A 44 11.32 0.48 2.53
C CYS A 44 9.95 1.15 2.64
N GLY A 45 9.42 1.40 3.83
CA GLY A 45 8.09 2.00 3.93
C GLY A 45 7.69 2.41 5.33
N GLY A 46 6.54 3.06 5.43
CA GLY A 46 6.01 3.61 6.68
C GLY A 46 4.64 4.24 6.44
N GLY A 47 3.75 4.12 7.43
CA GLY A 47 2.39 4.67 7.34
C GLY A 47 1.57 3.94 6.28
N ASP A 48 1.51 4.51 5.08
CA ASP A 48 0.81 4.00 3.90
C ASP A 48 1.64 4.06 2.60
N VAL A 49 2.94 4.35 2.71
CA VAL A 49 3.88 4.51 1.59
C VAL A 49 4.91 3.39 1.61
N GLY A 50 5.16 2.80 0.44
CA GLY A 50 6.13 1.74 0.22
C GLY A 50 7.03 2.02 -0.97
N LEU A 51 8.30 1.65 -0.84
CA LEU A 51 9.36 1.85 -1.78
C LEU A 51 10.01 0.52 -2.14
N ASN A 52 10.26 0.30 -3.42
CA ASN A 52 11.20 -0.72 -3.88
C ASN A 52 12.55 -0.01 -4.07
N VAL A 53 13.54 -0.23 -3.22
CA VAL A 53 14.85 0.48 -3.22
C VAL A 53 15.97 -0.42 -3.72
N TRP A 54 16.71 0.00 -4.73
CA TRP A 54 17.87 -0.73 -5.22
C TRP A 54 18.96 0.21 -5.75
N VAL A 55 20.18 -0.30 -5.84
CA VAL A 55 21.28 0.39 -6.52
C VAL A 55 21.68 -0.46 -7.72
N GLU A 56 21.79 0.18 -8.88
CA GLU A 56 22.15 -0.45 -10.15
C GLU A 56 23.09 0.49 -10.89
N ASN A 57 24.22 -0.02 -11.38
CA ASN A 57 25.23 0.73 -12.13
C ASN A 57 25.70 2.04 -11.45
N GLY A 58 25.80 2.03 -10.13
CA GLY A 58 26.23 3.18 -9.32
C GLY A 58 25.15 4.23 -9.08
N GLU A 59 23.92 3.98 -9.49
CA GLU A 59 22.78 4.88 -9.28
C GLU A 59 21.81 4.27 -8.28
N LEU A 60 21.28 5.10 -7.38
CA LEU A 60 20.18 4.71 -6.50
C LEU A 60 18.87 4.86 -7.27
N LEU A 61 18.05 3.81 -7.27
CA LEU A 61 16.72 3.84 -7.84
C LEU A 61 15.70 3.42 -6.79
N PHE A 62 14.51 4.05 -6.82
CA PHE A 62 13.38 3.50 -6.10
C PHE A 62 12.04 3.80 -6.75
N TYR A 63 11.15 2.81 -6.75
CA TYR A 63 9.73 3.03 -7.05
C TYR A 63 9.01 3.55 -5.82
N MET A 64 7.98 4.36 -6.04
CA MET A 64 7.11 4.86 -4.98
C MET A 64 5.70 4.28 -5.16
N ALA A 65 5.11 3.75 -4.10
CA ALA A 65 3.71 3.32 -4.07
C ALA A 65 3.05 3.87 -2.81
N ARG A 66 1.76 4.17 -2.91
CA ARG A 66 0.95 4.58 -1.76
C ARG A 66 -0.41 3.92 -1.83
N SER A 67 -0.94 3.50 -0.69
CA SER A 67 -2.31 2.98 -0.58
C SER A 67 -3.32 3.96 -1.18
N GLY A 68 -4.30 3.47 -1.96
CA GLY A 68 -5.39 4.30 -2.48
C GLY A 68 -5.14 5.04 -3.79
N THR A 69 -4.11 4.67 -4.56
CA THR A 69 -3.75 5.31 -5.85
C THR A 69 -4.36 4.54 -7.03
N PHE A 70 -5.68 4.71 -7.24
CA PHE A 70 -6.44 3.97 -8.27
C PHE A 70 -6.81 4.85 -9.47
N ASP A 71 -6.52 4.39 -10.69
CA ASP A 71 -6.93 5.07 -11.93
C ASP A 71 -8.41 4.83 -12.28
N GLU A 72 -8.90 5.39 -13.39
CA GLU A 72 -10.29 5.22 -13.82
C GLU A 72 -10.66 3.78 -14.19
N ASN A 73 -9.67 2.96 -14.53
CA ASN A 73 -9.83 1.53 -14.81
C ASN A 73 -9.72 0.68 -13.55
N ASN A 74 -9.48 1.32 -12.40
CA ASN A 74 -9.22 0.72 -11.10
C ASN A 74 -7.92 -0.11 -11.05
N ALA A 75 -6.92 0.25 -11.84
CA ALA A 75 -5.54 -0.20 -11.64
C ALA A 75 -4.93 0.52 -10.43
N MET A 76 -4.13 -0.18 -9.62
CA MET A 76 -3.40 0.43 -8.50
C MET A 76 -2.02 0.85 -8.99
N LEU A 77 -1.79 2.16 -9.08
CA LEU A 77 -0.62 2.73 -9.74
C LEU A 77 0.54 2.97 -8.77
N LYS A 78 1.77 2.83 -9.26
CA LYS A 78 2.93 3.44 -8.60
C LYS A 78 2.97 4.93 -8.92
N LEU A 79 3.61 5.72 -8.08
CA LEU A 79 3.72 7.18 -8.19
C LEU A 79 4.94 7.65 -9.00
N GLY A 80 5.65 6.72 -9.65
CA GLY A 80 6.85 6.97 -10.44
C GLY A 80 8.08 6.29 -9.86
N ARG A 81 9.24 6.56 -10.48
CA ARG A 81 10.57 6.13 -10.02
C ARG A 81 11.45 7.34 -9.77
N ILE A 82 12.25 7.31 -8.71
CA ILE A 82 13.36 8.24 -8.54
C ILE A 82 14.66 7.54 -8.95
N ARG A 83 15.50 8.23 -9.72
CA ARG A 83 16.89 7.85 -10.01
C ARG A 83 17.82 8.93 -9.49
N LEU A 84 18.78 8.57 -8.65
CA LEU A 84 19.73 9.48 -8.02
C LEU A 84 21.17 9.09 -8.38
N ASN A 85 21.93 10.07 -8.82
CA ASN A 85 23.35 9.95 -9.15
C ASN A 85 24.18 10.99 -8.38
N LEU A 86 25.42 10.62 -8.05
CA LEU A 86 26.39 11.46 -7.36
C LEU A 86 27.60 11.69 -8.28
N SER A 87 28.20 12.88 -8.24
CA SER A 87 29.44 13.16 -8.99
C SER A 87 30.43 13.98 -8.16
N PRO A 88 31.65 13.47 -7.89
CA PRO A 88 32.13 12.11 -8.15
C PRO A 88 31.30 11.03 -7.43
N ASN A 89 31.28 9.80 -7.96
CA ASN A 89 30.36 8.72 -7.52
C ASN A 89 31.06 7.60 -6.71
N PRO A 90 30.89 7.53 -5.37
CA PRO A 90 31.41 6.43 -4.56
C PRO A 90 30.68 5.10 -4.75
N LEU A 91 29.42 5.11 -5.20
CA LEU A 91 28.65 3.88 -5.45
C LEU A 91 29.21 3.10 -6.65
N ALA A 92 29.86 3.77 -7.60
CA ALA A 92 30.58 3.13 -8.71
C ALA A 92 31.94 2.49 -8.28
N GLY A 93 32.27 2.54 -6.98
CA GLY A 93 33.48 1.95 -6.42
C GLY A 93 33.41 0.43 -6.23
N LYS A 94 34.45 -0.13 -5.62
CA LYS A 94 34.58 -1.59 -5.42
C LYS A 94 33.87 -2.12 -4.18
N THR A 95 33.62 -1.25 -3.20
CA THR A 95 32.97 -1.64 -1.95
C THR A 95 31.57 -1.04 -1.94
N PHE A 96 30.59 -1.90 -1.78
CA PHE A 96 29.18 -1.55 -1.73
C PHE A 96 28.50 -2.32 -0.60
N ARG A 97 27.57 -1.66 0.09
CA ARG A 97 26.68 -2.31 1.03
C ARG A 97 25.32 -1.62 1.00
N GLN A 98 24.25 -2.40 0.89
CA GLN A 98 22.88 -1.94 1.07
C GLN A 98 22.22 -2.79 2.15
N GLU A 99 21.59 -2.17 3.13
CA GLU A 99 20.95 -2.84 4.26
C GLU A 99 19.55 -2.31 4.53
N LEU A 100 18.58 -3.22 4.60
CA LEU A 100 17.29 -2.98 5.22
C LEU A 100 17.43 -3.14 6.74
N THR A 101 17.26 -2.03 7.47
CA THR A 101 17.27 -2.01 8.93
C THR A 101 15.84 -2.11 9.45
N LEU A 102 15.45 -3.29 9.99
CA LEU A 102 14.09 -3.49 10.51
C LEU A 102 13.79 -2.61 11.73
N ALA A 103 14.82 -2.38 12.56
CA ALA A 103 14.73 -1.63 13.81
C ALA A 103 14.19 -0.20 13.65
N ASP A 104 14.52 0.47 12.54
CA ASP A 104 14.12 1.84 12.23
C ASP A 104 13.36 1.99 10.91
N GLY A 105 13.14 0.88 10.20
CA GLY A 105 12.44 0.80 8.92
C GLY A 105 13.14 1.47 7.74
N SER A 106 14.43 1.82 7.88
CA SER A 106 15.20 2.50 6.84
C SER A 106 16.00 1.55 5.96
N VAL A 107 16.36 2.02 4.76
CA VAL A 107 17.39 1.40 3.93
C VAL A 107 18.65 2.26 3.98
N LYS A 108 19.79 1.66 4.33
CA LYS A 108 21.10 2.31 4.43
C LYS A 108 22.00 1.77 3.33
N ILE A 109 22.60 2.66 2.56
CA ILE A 109 23.47 2.33 1.43
C ILE A 109 24.81 3.00 1.66
N SER A 110 25.90 2.24 1.56
CA SER A 110 27.25 2.78 1.62
C SER A 110 28.08 2.35 0.40
N GLY A 111 28.88 3.28 -0.11
CA GLY A 111 29.76 3.07 -1.25
C GLY A 111 31.13 3.70 -1.02
N HIS A 112 32.18 3.01 -1.44
CA HIS A 112 33.56 3.51 -1.32
C HIS A 112 34.33 3.38 -2.63
N SER A 113 34.97 4.48 -3.03
CA SER A 113 35.90 4.56 -4.16
C SER A 113 37.21 5.18 -3.68
N GLY A 114 38.22 4.34 -3.42
CA GLY A 114 39.48 4.76 -2.78
C GLY A 114 39.21 5.33 -1.38
N THR A 115 39.61 6.58 -1.15
CA THR A 115 39.35 7.30 0.12
C THR A 115 38.03 8.08 0.14
N HIS A 116 37.25 8.03 -0.94
CA HIS A 116 35.96 8.73 -1.04
C HIS A 116 34.84 7.75 -0.65
N SER A 117 34.07 8.08 0.38
CA SER A 117 32.93 7.32 0.86
C SER A 117 31.65 8.14 0.78
N THR A 118 30.53 7.43 0.65
CA THR A 118 29.20 8.01 0.84
C THR A 118 28.31 7.04 1.60
N ASP A 119 27.44 7.60 2.43
CA ASP A 119 26.34 6.92 3.08
C ASP A 119 25.04 7.60 2.64
N ILE A 120 24.05 6.80 2.25
CA ILE A 120 22.71 7.24 1.88
C ILE A 120 21.71 6.54 2.79
N THR A 121 20.84 7.30 3.43
CA THR A 121 19.75 6.77 4.26
C THR A 121 18.41 7.14 3.63
N LEU A 122 17.63 6.12 3.29
CA LEU A 122 16.25 6.27 2.83
C LEU A 122 15.30 5.86 3.95
N TRP A 123 14.30 6.69 4.22
CA TRP A 123 13.24 6.35 5.17
C TRP A 123 11.93 7.05 4.80
N VAL A 124 10.83 6.49 5.28
CA VAL A 124 9.48 7.02 5.09
C VAL A 124 8.94 7.42 6.45
N ASP A 125 8.41 8.63 6.58
CA ASP A 125 7.74 9.05 7.81
C ASP A 125 6.47 8.22 8.02
N VAL A 126 6.34 7.61 9.19
CA VAL A 126 5.16 6.82 9.53
C VAL A 126 3.91 7.69 9.66
N PHE A 127 4.06 8.97 10.02
CA PHE A 127 2.94 9.85 10.37
C PHE A 127 2.58 10.85 9.27
N SER A 128 3.40 10.95 8.24
CA SER A 128 3.20 11.84 7.10
C SER A 128 3.60 11.09 5.83
N PRO A 129 2.91 11.26 4.69
CA PRO A 129 3.27 10.62 3.43
C PRO A 129 4.50 11.30 2.79
N ALA A 130 5.63 11.25 3.49
CA ALA A 130 6.90 11.91 3.16
C ALA A 130 8.02 10.86 3.09
N ILE A 131 8.76 10.91 1.99
CA ILE A 131 9.94 10.10 1.71
C ILE A 131 11.16 10.98 1.84
N HIS A 132 12.17 10.49 2.54
CA HIS A 132 13.40 11.22 2.84
C HIS A 132 14.60 10.44 2.32
N VAL A 133 15.46 11.11 1.55
CA VAL A 133 16.76 10.61 1.11
C VAL A 133 17.84 11.55 1.64
N GLU A 134 18.64 11.06 2.57
CA GLU A 134 19.73 11.78 3.22
C GLU A 134 21.05 11.24 2.69
N VAL A 135 21.90 12.11 2.12
CA VAL A 135 23.22 11.74 1.60
C VAL A 135 24.29 12.42 2.44
N GLU A 136 25.23 11.63 2.93
CA GLU A 136 26.46 12.10 3.57
C GLU A 136 27.66 11.56 2.78
N SER A 137 28.64 12.42 2.51
CA SER A 137 29.82 12.07 1.73
C SER A 137 31.10 12.66 2.34
N SER A 138 32.19 11.90 2.29
CA SER A 138 33.49 12.36 2.81
C SER A 138 34.07 13.54 2.01
N ARG A 139 33.61 13.73 0.76
CA ARG A 139 33.99 14.81 -0.15
C ARG A 139 32.76 15.54 -0.69
N LYS A 140 32.96 16.75 -1.21
CA LYS A 140 31.86 17.47 -1.88
C LYS A 140 31.49 16.72 -3.16
N VAL A 141 30.20 16.43 -3.31
CA VAL A 141 29.62 15.79 -4.50
C VAL A 141 28.49 16.67 -5.03
N THR A 142 28.26 16.59 -6.33
CA THR A 142 27.04 17.07 -6.98
C THR A 142 25.99 15.97 -6.90
N LEU A 143 24.76 16.30 -6.53
CA LEU A 143 23.62 15.38 -6.57
C LEU A 143 22.77 15.71 -7.79
N GLU A 144 22.40 14.70 -8.56
CA GLU A 144 21.34 14.77 -9.58
C GLU A 144 20.27 13.74 -9.23
N ALA A 145 19.00 14.16 -9.19
CA ALA A 145 17.85 13.30 -8.97
C ALA A 145 16.82 13.51 -10.09
N ALA A 146 16.45 12.42 -10.77
CA ALA A 146 15.40 12.41 -11.78
C ALA A 146 14.13 11.77 -11.23
N TYR A 147 13.01 12.47 -11.34
CA TYR A 147 11.68 11.86 -11.26
C TYR A 147 11.34 11.28 -12.63
N GLU A 148 11.25 9.95 -12.73
CA GLU A 148 10.94 9.21 -13.95
C GLU A 148 9.52 8.69 -13.94
N ASN A 149 8.75 9.00 -14.98
CA ASN A 149 7.37 8.58 -15.17
C ASN A 149 7.18 7.92 -16.53
N TRP A 150 6.49 6.78 -16.57
CA TRP A 150 6.16 6.01 -17.77
C TRP A 150 4.74 6.27 -18.30
N ARG A 151 3.94 7.08 -17.59
CA ARG A 151 2.63 7.57 -17.99
C ARG A 151 2.73 9.02 -18.46
N PHE A 152 3.63 9.31 -19.41
CA PHE A 152 3.81 10.66 -19.96
C PHE A 152 2.94 10.93 -21.21
N GLU A 153 2.26 9.90 -21.71
CA GLU A 153 1.30 9.95 -22.81
C GLU A 153 0.18 8.93 -22.59
N ASP A 154 -1.01 9.24 -23.11
CA ASP A 154 -2.14 8.31 -23.11
C ASP A 154 -1.79 7.11 -24.00
N ARG A 155 -2.12 5.91 -23.54
CA ARG A 155 -1.84 4.69 -24.32
C ARG A 155 -2.95 3.66 -24.21
N PRO A 156 -3.15 2.82 -25.24
CA PRO A 156 -4.08 1.71 -25.13
C PRO A 156 -3.63 0.72 -24.05
N VAL A 157 -4.60 0.15 -23.34
CA VAL A 157 -4.39 -0.99 -22.44
C VAL A 157 -4.24 -2.24 -23.29
N ARG A 158 -3.13 -2.97 -23.12
CA ARG A 158 -2.84 -4.15 -23.93
C ARG A 158 -3.63 -5.37 -23.45
N LYS A 159 -3.82 -6.34 -24.34
CA LYS A 159 -4.33 -7.68 -23.96
C LYS A 159 -3.46 -8.25 -22.83
N LEU A 160 -4.09 -8.92 -21.87
CA LEU A 160 -3.49 -9.42 -20.61
C LEU A 160 -3.06 -8.34 -19.59
N GLU A 161 -2.86 -7.09 -20.02
CA GLU A 161 -2.61 -5.97 -19.10
C GLU A 161 -3.85 -5.65 -18.26
N GLY A 162 -5.04 -5.94 -18.78
CA GLY A 162 -6.31 -5.84 -18.06
C GLY A 162 -6.36 -6.63 -16.76
N PHE A 163 -5.55 -7.70 -16.60
CA PHE A 163 -5.42 -8.39 -15.32
C PHE A 163 -4.83 -7.52 -14.19
N GLY A 164 -4.28 -6.35 -14.55
CA GLY A 164 -3.88 -5.27 -13.65
C GLY A 164 -5.02 -4.38 -13.14
N ASN A 165 -6.21 -4.48 -13.74
CA ASN A 165 -7.34 -3.57 -13.51
C ASN A 165 -8.68 -4.35 -13.45
N SER A 166 -9.81 -3.65 -13.39
CA SER A 166 -11.13 -4.29 -13.22
C SER A 166 -11.60 -5.10 -14.44
N TYR A 167 -11.08 -4.81 -15.63
CA TYR A 167 -11.54 -5.42 -16.89
C TYR A 167 -10.91 -6.79 -17.17
N LYS A 168 -9.81 -7.16 -16.52
CA LYS A 168 -9.18 -8.50 -16.62
C LYS A 168 -9.00 -8.99 -18.06
N TRP A 169 -9.86 -9.92 -18.50
CA TRP A 169 -9.84 -10.52 -19.83
C TRP A 169 -10.90 -9.95 -20.78
N GLN A 170 -11.70 -8.98 -20.35
CA GLN A 170 -12.78 -8.33 -21.11
C GLN A 170 -12.54 -6.83 -21.21
N LEU A 171 -11.54 -6.46 -22.00
CA LEU A 171 -11.21 -5.06 -22.26
C LEU A 171 -12.26 -4.44 -23.20
N PRO A 172 -12.86 -3.29 -22.85
CA PRO A 172 -13.64 -2.50 -23.79
C PRO A 172 -12.78 -2.05 -24.98
N ASP A 173 -13.41 -1.91 -26.15
CA ASP A 173 -12.75 -1.37 -27.32
C ASP A 173 -12.26 0.07 -27.05
N GLY A 174 -10.99 0.33 -27.37
CA GLY A 174 -10.39 1.65 -27.16
C GLY A 174 -10.08 1.99 -25.70
N LEU A 175 -10.04 1.02 -24.78
CA LEU A 175 -9.64 1.28 -23.39
C LEU A 175 -8.23 1.89 -23.31
N VAL A 176 -8.10 3.04 -22.64
CA VAL A 176 -6.86 3.79 -22.50
C VAL A 176 -6.45 3.87 -21.03
N ALA A 177 -5.14 3.74 -20.78
CA ALA A 177 -4.50 4.19 -19.55
C ALA A 177 -4.02 5.63 -19.78
N LYS A 178 -4.54 6.57 -18.98
CA LYS A 178 -4.28 7.99 -19.17
C LYS A 178 -2.94 8.42 -18.60
N LYS A 179 -2.38 9.48 -19.19
CA LYS A 179 -1.14 10.10 -18.73
C LYS A 179 -1.31 10.81 -17.40
N ASP A 180 -0.20 10.95 -16.71
CA ASP A 180 -0.04 11.87 -15.59
C ASP A 180 0.34 13.26 -16.11
N GLU A 181 0.12 14.27 -15.27
CA GLU A 181 0.67 15.60 -15.46
C GLU A 181 1.94 15.73 -14.63
N THR A 182 3.03 16.18 -15.25
CA THR A 182 4.32 16.33 -14.57
C THR A 182 5.08 17.52 -15.12
N GLY A 183 5.66 18.33 -14.22
CA GLY A 183 6.42 19.50 -14.60
C GLY A 183 7.26 20.08 -13.47
N PHE A 184 8.09 21.06 -13.81
CA PHE A 184 8.79 21.85 -12.81
C PHE A 184 7.83 22.85 -12.15
N ASP A 185 7.93 22.98 -10.83
CA ASP A 185 7.19 23.94 -10.03
C ASP A 185 8.19 24.67 -9.13
N GLY A 186 8.68 25.82 -9.60
CA GLY A 186 9.83 26.51 -9.00
C GLY A 186 11.08 25.62 -8.99
N ASN A 187 11.57 25.29 -7.80
CA ASN A 187 12.77 24.45 -7.60
C ASN A 187 12.45 22.96 -7.36
N SER A 188 11.23 22.55 -7.67
CA SER A 188 10.71 21.21 -7.41
C SER A 188 10.16 20.57 -8.68
N VAL A 189 9.86 19.27 -8.62
CA VAL A 189 9.06 18.57 -9.62
C VAL A 189 7.70 18.25 -9.02
N LEU A 190 6.63 18.76 -9.64
CA LEU A 190 5.25 18.44 -9.31
C LEU A 190 4.75 17.36 -10.28
N PHE A 191 4.09 16.33 -9.75
CA PHE A 191 3.52 15.24 -10.54
C PHE A 191 2.18 14.81 -9.96
N TYR A 192 1.19 14.52 -10.81
CA TYR A 192 -0.10 13.97 -10.36
C TYR A 192 -0.87 13.28 -11.49
N HIS A 193 -1.75 12.38 -11.09
CA HIS A 193 -2.81 11.79 -11.90
C HIS A 193 -4.15 12.33 -11.41
N ARG A 194 -5.09 12.56 -12.33
CA ARG A 194 -6.47 12.91 -11.98
C ARG A 194 -7.42 12.03 -12.78
N ASN A 195 -8.26 11.30 -12.07
CA ASN A 195 -9.35 10.56 -12.66
C ASN A 195 -10.36 11.51 -13.32
N THR A 196 -10.66 11.28 -14.59
CA THR A 196 -11.58 12.10 -15.39
C THR A 196 -12.54 11.26 -16.23
N GLY A 197 -13.70 11.81 -16.58
CA GLY A 197 -14.66 11.12 -17.44
C GLY A 197 -15.36 9.94 -16.77
N GLU A 198 -15.84 8.99 -17.57
CA GLU A 198 -16.45 7.75 -17.09
C GLU A 198 -15.38 6.84 -16.47
N THR A 199 -15.66 6.31 -15.28
CA THR A 199 -14.80 5.36 -14.58
C THR A 199 -15.41 3.96 -14.60
N VAL A 200 -14.64 2.94 -14.24
CA VAL A 200 -15.18 1.57 -14.13
C VAL A 200 -16.25 1.45 -13.04
N PHE A 201 -16.34 2.38 -12.08
CA PHE A 201 -17.46 2.46 -11.16
C PHE A 201 -18.78 2.68 -11.92
N ASP A 202 -18.82 3.65 -12.83
CA ASP A 202 -20.00 3.97 -13.64
C ASP A 202 -20.42 2.78 -14.51
N VAL A 203 -19.44 2.13 -15.13
CA VAL A 203 -19.65 0.93 -15.95
C VAL A 203 -20.21 -0.21 -15.10
N THR A 204 -19.66 -0.43 -13.90
CA THR A 204 -20.09 -1.51 -13.00
C THR A 204 -21.49 -1.26 -12.47
N VAL A 205 -21.82 -0.03 -12.07
CA VAL A 205 -23.18 0.34 -11.61
C VAL A 205 -24.22 0.07 -12.69
N ARG A 206 -23.94 0.47 -13.93
CA ARG A 206 -24.83 0.22 -15.08
C ARG A 206 -24.98 -1.26 -15.37
N GLN A 207 -23.86 -1.99 -15.47
CA GLN A 207 -23.83 -3.43 -15.75
C GLN A 207 -24.65 -4.22 -14.72
N GLN A 208 -24.59 -3.81 -13.46
CA GLN A 208 -25.24 -4.50 -12.36
C GLN A 208 -26.63 -3.94 -12.04
N GLN A 209 -27.23 -3.11 -12.90
CA GLN A 209 -28.60 -2.60 -12.74
C GLN A 209 -28.81 -1.75 -11.47
N LEU A 210 -27.78 -1.01 -11.05
CA LEU A 210 -27.78 -0.16 -9.85
C LEU A 210 -27.94 1.35 -10.17
N ASP A 211 -28.15 1.72 -11.43
CA ASP A 211 -28.37 3.13 -11.83
C ASP A 211 -29.43 3.85 -10.99
N PRO A 212 -30.60 3.25 -10.63
CA PRO A 212 -31.62 3.93 -9.82
C PRO A 212 -31.15 4.38 -8.42
N VAL A 213 -30.04 3.83 -7.92
CA VAL A 213 -29.47 4.17 -6.61
C VAL A 213 -28.05 4.73 -6.70
N LYS A 214 -27.56 5.06 -7.90
CA LYS A 214 -26.17 5.48 -8.15
C LYS A 214 -25.73 6.64 -7.27
N ASP A 215 -26.55 7.67 -7.11
CA ASP A 215 -26.23 8.86 -6.31
C ASP A 215 -26.10 8.59 -4.80
N GLN A 216 -26.52 7.40 -4.34
CA GLN A 216 -26.38 6.96 -2.95
C GLN A 216 -25.16 6.05 -2.74
N LEU A 217 -24.51 5.60 -3.81
CA LEU A 217 -23.36 4.71 -3.76
C LEU A 217 -22.08 5.51 -3.52
N PHE A 218 -21.22 4.97 -2.65
CA PHE A 218 -19.86 5.46 -2.46
C PHE A 218 -19.02 5.17 -3.72
N ASP A 219 -18.51 6.23 -4.33
CA ASP A 219 -17.62 6.21 -5.49
C ASP A 219 -16.24 6.77 -5.08
N PRO A 220 -15.22 5.92 -4.92
CA PRO A 220 -13.85 6.34 -4.58
C PRO A 220 -13.03 6.80 -5.80
N LEU A 221 -13.51 6.57 -7.03
CA LEU A 221 -12.75 6.85 -8.25
C LEU A 221 -13.04 8.24 -8.82
N LYS A 222 -14.28 8.73 -8.65
CA LYS A 222 -14.68 10.05 -9.13
C LYS A 222 -13.79 11.16 -8.59
N ASP A 223 -13.24 11.99 -9.48
CA ASP A 223 -12.41 13.15 -9.13
C ASP A 223 -11.19 12.83 -8.24
N LEU A 224 -10.82 11.56 -8.10
CA LEU A 224 -9.65 11.12 -7.35
C LEU A 224 -8.40 11.68 -8.01
N THR A 225 -7.62 12.42 -7.23
CA THR A 225 -6.36 13.03 -7.67
C THR A 225 -5.26 12.59 -6.71
N PHE A 226 -4.20 12.01 -7.25
CA PHE A 226 -3.06 11.53 -6.47
C PHE A 226 -1.75 11.89 -7.14
N GLY A 227 -0.72 12.15 -6.34
CA GLY A 227 0.54 12.67 -6.85
C GLY A 227 1.44 13.15 -5.72
N GLY A 228 2.36 14.05 -6.06
CA GLY A 228 3.29 14.60 -5.09
C GLY A 228 4.23 15.65 -5.64
N ARG A 229 5.17 16.05 -4.77
CA ARG A 229 6.25 16.98 -5.09
C ARG A 229 7.58 16.40 -4.63
N MET A 230 8.57 16.38 -5.54
CA MET A 230 9.98 16.09 -5.24
C MET A 230 10.76 17.39 -5.13
N GLN A 231 11.50 17.60 -4.03
CA GLN A 231 12.23 18.85 -3.77
C GLN A 231 13.46 18.65 -2.86
N GLY A 232 14.33 19.66 -2.78
CA GLY A 232 15.42 19.75 -1.82
C GLY A 232 16.08 21.13 -1.82
N ASP A 233 16.56 21.60 -0.67
CA ASP A 233 16.99 23.00 -0.48
C ASP A 233 18.10 23.44 -1.44
N ASN A 234 19.09 22.56 -1.68
CA ASN A 234 20.21 22.84 -2.59
C ASN A 234 19.89 22.45 -4.04
N LEU A 235 18.65 22.12 -4.41
CA LEU A 235 18.32 21.59 -5.72
C LEU A 235 17.66 22.65 -6.64
N ALA A 236 17.87 22.48 -7.95
CA ALA A 236 17.29 23.31 -9.00
C ALA A 236 16.98 22.46 -10.24
N PRO A 237 16.00 22.85 -11.09
CA PRO A 237 15.74 22.18 -12.35
C PRO A 237 16.97 22.08 -13.26
N ASP A 238 17.19 20.91 -13.85
CA ASP A 238 18.30 20.60 -14.77
C ASP A 238 17.81 19.86 -16.03
N GLY A 239 16.62 20.24 -16.50
CA GLY A 239 16.02 19.74 -17.74
C GLY A 239 15.35 18.38 -17.63
N THR A 240 14.91 17.87 -18.79
CA THR A 240 14.20 16.58 -18.90
C THR A 240 15.00 15.57 -19.70
N ALA A 241 14.80 14.29 -19.43
CA ALA A 241 15.35 13.18 -20.20
C ALA A 241 14.24 12.25 -20.68
N THR A 242 14.51 11.45 -21.69
CA THR A 242 13.66 10.33 -22.11
C THR A 242 14.52 9.09 -22.17
N GLY A 243 13.97 7.95 -21.80
CA GLY A 243 14.71 6.70 -21.81
C GLY A 243 13.80 5.50 -21.72
N LYS A 244 14.42 4.35 -21.51
CA LYS A 244 13.74 3.08 -21.32
C LYS A 244 14.44 2.34 -20.19
N TYR A 245 13.66 1.81 -19.26
CA TYR A 245 14.16 0.88 -18.26
C TYR A 245 13.47 -0.46 -18.48
N LEU A 246 14.28 -1.49 -18.74
CA LEU A 246 13.80 -2.78 -19.22
C LEU A 246 12.86 -2.58 -20.43
N SER A 247 11.61 -3.04 -20.38
CA SER A 247 10.61 -2.85 -21.44
C SER A 247 9.86 -1.52 -21.36
N THR A 248 9.99 -0.76 -20.27
CA THR A 248 9.14 0.40 -19.98
C THR A 248 9.78 1.72 -20.41
N PRO A 249 9.20 2.46 -21.37
CA PRO A 249 9.64 3.82 -21.71
C PRO A 249 9.33 4.80 -20.57
N PHE A 250 10.14 5.83 -20.41
CA PHE A 250 9.90 6.88 -19.42
C PHE A 250 10.35 8.25 -19.91
N ARG A 251 9.77 9.29 -19.31
CA ARG A 251 10.29 10.66 -19.30
C ARG A 251 10.73 11.01 -17.88
N GLY A 252 11.86 11.70 -17.76
CA GLY A 252 12.49 12.10 -16.50
C GLY A 252 12.55 13.62 -16.35
N TRP A 253 12.32 14.13 -15.15
CA TRP A 253 12.48 15.54 -14.77
C TRP A 253 13.57 15.66 -13.72
N LYS A 254 14.67 16.33 -14.06
CA LYS A 254 15.90 16.33 -13.26
C LYS A 254 15.97 17.55 -12.36
N LEU A 255 16.34 17.30 -11.10
CA LEU A 255 16.82 18.31 -10.18
C LEU A 255 18.32 18.07 -9.93
N LYS A 256 19.11 19.13 -9.90
CA LYS A 256 20.55 19.09 -9.67
C LYS A 256 20.95 20.04 -8.56
N SER A 257 21.97 19.66 -7.78
CA SER A 257 22.50 20.52 -6.74
C SER A 257 23.13 21.79 -7.31
N ARG A 258 22.74 22.96 -6.79
CA ARG A 258 23.28 24.28 -7.20
C ARG A 258 24.78 24.38 -6.96
N ALA A 259 25.25 23.79 -5.86
CA ALA A 259 26.66 23.69 -5.52
C ALA A 259 26.99 22.28 -4.97
N PRO A 260 28.20 21.76 -5.23
CA PRO A 260 28.67 20.54 -4.60
C PRO A 260 28.71 20.65 -3.07
N SER A 261 28.21 19.63 -2.38
CA SER A 261 28.13 19.57 -0.92
C SER A 261 28.54 18.20 -0.40
N LYS A 262 28.97 18.15 0.86
CA LYS A 262 29.19 16.88 1.59
C LYS A 262 27.87 16.27 2.06
N THR A 263 26.83 17.08 2.19
CA THR A 263 25.50 16.65 2.60
C THR A 263 24.47 17.09 1.57
N HIS A 264 23.54 16.20 1.25
CA HIS A 264 22.36 16.54 0.45
C HIS A 264 21.11 15.90 1.05
N ARG A 265 19.97 16.51 0.78
CA ARG A 265 18.66 16.01 1.16
C ARG A 265 17.71 16.14 -0.02
N LEU A 266 16.98 15.07 -0.29
CA LEU A 266 15.88 15.03 -1.24
C LEU A 266 14.64 14.53 -0.48
N ASP A 267 13.56 15.29 -0.58
CA ASP A 267 12.27 14.94 0.02
C ASP A 267 11.23 14.75 -1.09
N VAL A 268 10.37 13.73 -0.95
CA VAL A 268 9.19 13.55 -1.80
C VAL A 268 7.95 13.49 -0.92
N TYR A 269 7.00 14.39 -1.14
CA TYR A 269 5.74 14.45 -0.41
C TYR A 269 4.61 13.98 -1.30
N LEU A 270 3.76 13.10 -0.80
CA LEU A 270 2.69 12.48 -1.57
C LEU A 270 1.31 12.89 -1.04
N HIS A 271 0.35 13.08 -1.92
CA HIS A 271 -1.02 13.44 -1.55
C HIS A 271 -2.04 12.74 -2.43
N SER A 272 -3.16 12.30 -1.84
CA SER A 272 -4.25 11.63 -2.52
C SER A 272 -5.59 12.06 -1.92
N GLY A 273 -6.62 12.17 -2.77
CA GLY A 273 -7.99 12.41 -2.35
C GLY A 273 -8.87 12.88 -3.50
N GLN A 274 -10.18 13.02 -3.24
CA GLN A 274 -11.14 13.51 -4.23
C GLN A 274 -11.29 15.02 -4.11
N TYR A 275 -11.05 15.75 -5.20
CA TYR A 275 -11.06 17.20 -5.22
C TYR A 275 -11.84 17.73 -6.40
N LYS A 276 -12.57 18.83 -6.19
CA LYS A 276 -13.34 19.50 -7.24
C LYS A 276 -12.50 19.83 -8.48
N ASP A 277 -11.26 20.26 -8.28
CA ASP A 277 -10.34 20.62 -9.34
C ASP A 277 -8.87 20.46 -8.89
N GLN A 278 -7.96 20.63 -9.84
CA GLN A 278 -6.52 20.54 -9.63
C GLN A 278 -6.01 21.58 -8.62
N SER A 279 -6.57 22.79 -8.61
CA SER A 279 -6.12 23.86 -7.71
C SER A 279 -6.41 23.49 -6.26
N ALA A 280 -7.60 22.94 -5.98
CA ALA A 280 -7.97 22.47 -4.65
C ALA A 280 -7.04 21.33 -4.17
N TRP A 281 -6.74 20.37 -5.04
CA TRP A 281 -5.77 19.30 -4.71
C TRP A 281 -4.38 19.88 -4.40
N ARG A 282 -3.87 20.79 -5.25
CA ARG A 282 -2.56 21.42 -5.07
C ARG A 282 -2.46 22.18 -3.75
N SER A 283 -3.48 22.96 -3.38
CA SER A 283 -3.51 23.65 -2.09
C SER A 283 -3.43 22.70 -0.90
N ASN A 284 -4.10 21.53 -0.98
CA ASN A 284 -4.03 20.52 0.09
C ASN A 284 -2.69 19.78 0.13
N LEU A 285 -2.06 19.55 -1.02
CA LEU A 285 -0.67 19.08 -1.09
C LEU A 285 0.27 20.09 -0.41
N ASP A 286 0.18 21.38 -0.75
CA ASP A 286 1.00 22.44 -0.16
C ASP A 286 0.80 22.54 1.37
N GLN A 287 -0.45 22.42 1.85
CA GLN A 287 -0.74 22.38 3.28
C GLN A 287 -0.12 21.17 3.98
N SER A 288 -0.18 20.00 3.34
CA SER A 288 0.39 18.75 3.88
C SER A 288 1.92 18.80 3.90
N ILE A 289 2.54 19.42 2.89
CA ILE A 289 3.99 19.69 2.87
C ILE A 289 4.38 20.62 4.02
N ALA A 290 3.65 21.73 4.21
CA ALA A 290 3.93 22.67 5.30
C ALA A 290 3.84 21.99 6.68
N ALA A 291 2.81 21.17 6.91
CA ALA A 291 2.65 20.41 8.15
C ALA A 291 3.76 19.38 8.37
N ALA A 292 4.19 18.68 7.30
CA ALA A 292 5.31 17.75 7.38
C ALA A 292 6.64 18.47 7.68
N GLN A 293 6.86 19.66 7.09
CA GLN A 293 8.04 20.48 7.33
C GLN A 293 8.09 21.04 8.76
N GLU A 294 6.95 21.45 9.31
CA GLU A 294 6.84 21.89 10.71
C GLU A 294 7.27 20.80 11.70
N THR A 295 6.94 19.54 11.42
CA THR A 295 7.27 18.41 12.30
C THR A 295 8.60 17.72 11.97
N ALA A 296 9.25 18.10 10.86
CA ALA A 296 10.50 17.51 10.35
C ALA A 296 11.62 17.35 11.38
N PRO A 297 11.87 18.30 12.32
CA PRO A 297 12.91 18.13 13.34
C PRO A 297 12.73 16.91 14.26
N THR A 298 11.49 16.40 14.37
CA THR A 298 11.17 15.24 15.23
C THR A 298 10.68 14.01 14.47
N ALA A 299 10.39 14.14 13.17
CA ALA A 299 9.77 13.11 12.35
C ALA A 299 10.57 11.79 12.36
N ARG A 300 11.90 11.85 12.16
CA ARG A 300 12.76 10.66 12.16
C ARG A 300 12.72 9.92 13.50
N ARG A 301 12.81 10.65 14.62
CA ARG A 301 12.75 10.07 15.97
C ARG A 301 11.38 9.44 16.24
N LYS A 302 10.29 10.10 15.84
CA LYS A 302 8.94 9.55 15.99
C LYS A 302 8.77 8.26 15.17
N THR A 303 9.27 8.24 13.94
CA THR A 303 9.28 7.04 13.08
C THR A 303 10.07 5.89 13.71
N ILE A 304 11.29 6.15 14.20
CA ILE A 304 12.10 5.14 14.92
C ILE A 304 11.35 4.60 16.14
N ASN A 305 10.73 5.48 16.93
CA ASN A 305 9.97 5.08 18.11
C ASN A 305 8.76 4.22 17.74
N TRP A 306 8.07 4.55 16.65
CA TRP A 306 6.96 3.73 16.17
C TRP A 306 7.40 2.32 15.79
N TRP A 307 8.51 2.19 15.03
CA TRP A 307 9.07 0.88 14.69
C TRP A 307 9.52 0.12 15.95
N ALA A 308 10.15 0.79 16.91
CA ALA A 308 10.52 0.17 18.18
C ALA A 308 9.30 -0.35 18.94
N ASP A 309 8.21 0.40 18.97
CA ASP A 309 6.98 -0.04 19.62
C ASP A 309 6.25 -1.14 18.84
N PHE A 310 6.34 -1.15 17.51
CA PHE A 310 5.83 -2.22 16.66
C PHE A 310 6.53 -3.56 16.95
N TRP A 311 7.86 -3.56 17.07
CA TRP A 311 8.64 -4.78 17.32
C TRP A 311 8.53 -5.31 18.74
N LYS A 312 8.13 -4.49 19.72
CA LYS A 312 7.88 -4.94 21.11
C LYS A 312 6.61 -5.79 21.24
N ARG A 313 5.67 -5.72 20.29
CA ARG A 313 4.34 -6.37 20.41
C ARG A 313 4.40 -7.88 20.26
N SER A 314 5.18 -8.36 19.30
CA SER A 314 5.29 -9.76 18.95
C SER A 314 6.61 -10.02 18.24
N PHE A 315 7.19 -11.19 18.48
CA PHE A 315 8.37 -11.67 17.78
C PHE A 315 8.42 -13.19 17.82
N ILE A 316 9.00 -13.77 16.77
CA ILE A 316 9.37 -15.18 16.71
C ILE A 316 10.80 -15.22 16.18
N PHE A 317 11.73 -15.67 17.00
CA PHE A 317 13.11 -15.92 16.61
C PHE A 317 13.38 -17.41 16.78
N ILE A 318 13.95 -18.03 15.75
CA ILE A 318 14.25 -19.46 15.72
C ILE A 318 15.75 -19.58 15.49
N ASP A 319 16.43 -20.27 16.41
CA ASP A 319 17.89 -20.44 16.43
C ASP A 319 18.73 -19.15 16.24
N PRO A 320 18.40 -18.02 16.91
CA PRO A 320 19.12 -16.76 16.71
C PRO A 320 20.58 -16.79 17.22
N GLU A 321 20.93 -17.75 18.08
CA GLU A 321 22.27 -17.82 18.69
C GLU A 321 23.26 -18.65 17.85
N ASN A 322 22.75 -19.51 16.97
CA ASN A 322 23.58 -20.51 16.29
C ASN A 322 24.26 -20.00 15.02
N GLY A 323 23.98 -18.76 14.59
CA GLY A 323 24.60 -18.12 13.42
C GLY A 323 24.34 -18.81 12.07
N LYS A 324 23.53 -19.88 12.05
CA LYS A 324 23.17 -20.67 10.85
C LYS A 324 22.04 -19.99 10.08
N THR A 325 22.40 -18.86 9.46
CA THR A 325 21.50 -18.02 8.64
C THR A 325 20.99 -18.71 7.37
N ASP A 326 21.48 -19.91 7.07
CA ASP A 326 21.09 -20.78 5.96
C ASP A 326 20.13 -21.90 6.36
N SER A 327 19.91 -22.14 7.66
CA SER A 327 19.00 -23.20 8.10
C SER A 327 17.53 -22.86 7.81
N PRO A 328 16.69 -23.82 7.35
CA PRO A 328 15.26 -23.57 7.10
C PRO A 328 14.50 -23.04 8.33
N ALA A 329 14.89 -23.49 9.53
CA ALA A 329 14.30 -23.07 10.79
C ALA A 329 14.55 -21.57 11.06
N TRP A 330 15.80 -21.12 10.96
CA TRP A 330 16.15 -19.71 11.09
C TRP A 330 15.49 -18.85 10.00
N GLN A 331 15.50 -19.33 8.75
CA GLN A 331 14.86 -18.65 7.63
C GLN A 331 13.36 -18.47 7.85
N ALA A 332 12.67 -19.46 8.43
CA ALA A 332 11.25 -19.32 8.79
C ALA A 332 11.03 -18.20 9.83
N GLY A 333 11.86 -18.13 10.86
CA GLY A 333 11.83 -17.04 11.85
C GLY A 333 12.10 -15.67 11.23
N ARG A 334 13.12 -15.57 10.38
CA ARG A 334 13.44 -14.33 9.65
C ARG A 334 12.31 -13.92 8.71
N ASN A 335 11.74 -14.85 7.95
CA ASN A 335 10.65 -14.58 7.01
C ASN A 335 9.39 -14.10 7.75
N TYR A 336 9.12 -14.63 8.95
CA TYR A 336 8.04 -14.10 9.80
C TYR A 336 8.25 -12.61 10.11
N GLN A 337 9.47 -12.22 10.52
CA GLN A 337 9.76 -10.82 10.81
C GLN A 337 9.74 -9.95 9.56
N LEU A 338 10.31 -10.40 8.44
CA LEU A 338 10.26 -9.68 7.17
C LEU A 338 8.82 -9.49 6.67
N PHE A 339 7.97 -10.51 6.79
CA PHE A 339 6.56 -10.37 6.42
C PHE A 339 5.84 -9.37 7.32
N ARG A 340 6.07 -9.40 8.64
CA ARG A 340 5.53 -8.39 9.56
C ARG A 340 6.00 -6.97 9.22
N TYR A 341 7.25 -6.80 8.84
CA TYR A 341 7.78 -5.52 8.36
C TYR A 341 7.00 -5.00 7.15
N LEU A 342 6.81 -5.85 6.13
CA LEU A 342 6.04 -5.50 4.92
C LEU A 342 4.61 -5.06 5.25
N LEU A 343 3.96 -5.70 6.23
CA LEU A 343 2.62 -5.29 6.69
C LEU A 343 2.65 -3.96 7.46
N GLY A 344 3.68 -3.74 8.29
CA GLY A 344 3.89 -2.49 9.02
C GLY A 344 4.05 -1.27 8.11
N CYS A 345 4.59 -1.44 6.90
CA CYS A 345 4.70 -0.36 5.90
C CYS A 345 3.35 0.20 5.42
N ASN A 346 2.24 -0.50 5.67
CA ASN A 346 0.88 -0.06 5.34
C ASN A 346 -0.04 0.00 6.59
N ALA A 347 0.54 0.17 7.78
CA ALA A 347 -0.18 0.19 9.05
C ALA A 347 -1.30 1.25 9.11
N TYR A 348 -1.12 2.37 8.41
CA TYR A 348 -2.08 3.48 8.35
C TYR A 348 -2.66 3.70 6.96
N GLY A 349 -2.59 2.67 6.10
CA GLY A 349 -3.21 2.67 4.79
C GLY A 349 -4.71 2.92 4.84
N GLU A 350 -5.20 3.74 3.91
CA GLU A 350 -6.64 3.87 3.68
C GLU A 350 -7.26 2.56 3.15
N TYR A 351 -6.46 1.79 2.40
CA TYR A 351 -6.84 0.50 1.84
C TYR A 351 -6.00 -0.65 2.41
N PRO A 352 -6.55 -1.87 2.46
CA PRO A 352 -5.84 -3.04 2.91
C PRO A 352 -4.60 -3.34 2.07
N THR A 353 -3.55 -3.83 2.72
CA THR A 353 -2.40 -4.45 2.09
C THR A 353 -2.89 -5.54 1.15
N LYS A 354 -2.50 -5.43 -0.11
CA LYS A 354 -2.86 -6.36 -1.17
C LYS A 354 -2.08 -7.67 -1.01
N PHE A 355 -2.76 -8.82 -1.01
CA PHE A 355 -2.12 -10.14 -0.95
C PHE A 355 -1.09 -10.40 -2.08
N ASN A 356 -1.33 -9.81 -3.26
CA ASN A 356 -0.51 -9.99 -4.47
C ASN A 356 0.66 -8.99 -4.54
N GLY A 357 1.38 -8.81 -3.42
CA GLY A 357 2.63 -8.04 -3.36
C GLY A 357 2.59 -6.72 -2.58
N GLY A 358 1.52 -6.44 -1.84
CA GLY A 358 1.43 -5.24 -0.99
C GLY A 358 1.70 -3.95 -1.78
N LEU A 359 2.61 -3.11 -1.28
CA LEU A 359 3.08 -1.89 -1.96
C LEU A 359 4.30 -2.13 -2.87
N PHE A 360 4.79 -3.37 -2.98
CA PHE A 360 6.16 -3.69 -3.42
C PHE A 360 6.24 -4.51 -4.72
N THR A 361 5.30 -4.32 -5.66
CA THR A 361 5.40 -4.94 -7.00
C THR A 361 6.64 -4.44 -7.75
N VAL A 362 7.16 -5.25 -8.67
CA VAL A 362 8.33 -4.93 -9.50
C VAL A 362 7.95 -5.03 -10.98
N ASP A 363 8.87 -4.70 -11.88
CA ASP A 363 8.67 -4.86 -13.32
C ASP A 363 8.22 -6.31 -13.65
N PRO A 364 7.02 -6.50 -14.21
CA PRO A 364 6.41 -7.83 -14.38
C PRO A 364 7.17 -8.74 -15.35
N GLU A 365 7.91 -8.17 -16.30
CA GLU A 365 8.71 -8.94 -17.25
C GLU A 365 9.82 -9.77 -16.60
N LEU A 366 10.22 -9.40 -15.37
CA LEU A 366 11.22 -10.12 -14.59
C LEU A 366 10.66 -11.41 -13.97
N THR A 367 9.33 -11.55 -13.91
CA THR A 367 8.65 -12.77 -13.46
C THR A 367 8.07 -13.55 -14.64
N ASP A 368 7.49 -12.84 -15.61
CA ASP A 368 6.88 -13.41 -16.80
C ASP A 368 7.16 -12.50 -18.00
N SER A 369 8.08 -12.92 -18.87
CA SER A 369 8.48 -12.14 -20.06
C SER A 369 7.33 -11.86 -21.04
N ALA A 370 6.23 -12.64 -21.00
CA ALA A 370 5.03 -12.37 -21.80
C ALA A 370 4.23 -11.16 -21.26
N ARG A 371 4.56 -10.70 -20.04
CA ARG A 371 3.95 -9.57 -19.36
C ARG A 371 4.92 -8.40 -19.28
N ALA A 372 5.49 -8.00 -20.42
CA ALA A 372 6.30 -6.79 -20.57
C ALA A 372 5.46 -5.51 -20.48
N PHE A 373 4.82 -5.31 -19.31
CA PHE A 373 4.00 -4.16 -18.91
C PHE A 373 4.77 -3.23 -17.97
N SER A 374 4.21 -2.05 -17.71
CA SER A 374 4.81 -1.10 -16.78
C SER A 374 4.86 -1.64 -15.34
N PRO A 375 5.68 -1.04 -14.45
CA PRO A 375 5.74 -1.35 -13.03
C PRO A 375 4.40 -1.24 -12.27
N ASP A 376 3.38 -0.61 -12.86
CA ASP A 376 2.01 -0.56 -12.31
C ASP A 376 1.29 -1.90 -12.35
N TYR A 377 1.69 -2.80 -13.26
CA TYR A 377 0.98 -4.03 -13.47
C TYR A 377 1.01 -4.91 -12.22
N ARG A 378 -0.18 -5.39 -11.84
CA ARG A 378 -0.40 -6.28 -10.71
C ARG A 378 -1.41 -7.34 -11.11
N ASN A 379 -0.96 -8.57 -11.30
CA ASN A 379 -1.87 -9.66 -11.62
C ASN A 379 -2.92 -9.83 -10.52
N TRP A 380 -4.16 -10.21 -10.89
CA TRP A 380 -5.33 -10.29 -9.99
C TRP A 380 -5.86 -8.93 -9.51
N GLY A 381 -5.72 -7.91 -10.35
CA GLY A 381 -6.36 -6.61 -10.20
C GLY A 381 -5.67 -5.66 -9.23
N GLY A 382 -5.77 -4.37 -9.54
CA GLY A 382 -5.39 -3.25 -8.69
C GLY A 382 -6.41 -3.01 -7.58
N GLY A 383 -7.58 -2.49 -7.94
CA GLY A 383 -8.66 -2.14 -7.03
C GLY A 383 -9.63 -3.26 -6.66
N THR A 384 -9.44 -4.47 -7.19
CA THR A 384 -10.22 -5.66 -6.80
C THR A 384 -9.60 -6.38 -5.61
N PHE A 385 -10.39 -6.67 -4.58
CA PHE A 385 -9.95 -7.34 -3.35
C PHE A 385 -10.57 -8.74 -3.28
N THR A 386 -9.72 -9.77 -3.27
CA THR A 386 -10.10 -11.19 -3.17
C THR A 386 -10.08 -11.63 -1.71
N ALA A 387 -11.25 -11.74 -1.09
CA ALA A 387 -11.39 -11.91 0.36
C ALA A 387 -10.69 -13.17 0.88
N GLN A 388 -10.74 -14.29 0.17
CA GLN A 388 -10.12 -15.55 0.55
C GLN A 388 -8.60 -15.46 0.64
N ASN A 389 -7.96 -14.66 -0.21
CA ASN A 389 -6.53 -14.39 -0.12
C ASN A 389 -6.23 -13.33 0.94
N GLN A 390 -7.04 -12.28 1.01
CA GLN A 390 -6.83 -11.18 1.96
C GLN A 390 -6.92 -11.67 3.41
N ARG A 391 -7.80 -12.63 3.72
CA ARG A 391 -7.91 -13.16 5.09
C ARG A 391 -6.58 -13.73 5.62
N LEU A 392 -5.76 -14.34 4.75
CA LEU A 392 -4.46 -14.91 5.13
C LEU A 392 -3.44 -13.84 5.53
N VAL A 393 -3.56 -12.62 4.98
CA VAL A 393 -2.73 -11.47 5.34
C VAL A 393 -3.12 -10.93 6.74
N TYR A 394 -4.41 -10.98 7.07
CA TYR A 394 -4.97 -10.22 8.19
C TYR A 394 -5.28 -11.03 9.45
N PHE A 395 -5.65 -12.32 9.33
CA PHE A 395 -5.93 -13.16 10.49
C PHE A 395 -4.77 -13.24 11.51
N PRO A 396 -3.51 -13.40 11.08
CA PRO A 396 -2.39 -13.47 12.01
C PRO A 396 -2.22 -12.23 12.89
N LEU A 397 -2.67 -11.05 12.43
CA LEU A 397 -2.52 -9.78 13.14
C LEU A 397 -3.26 -9.74 14.48
N LEU A 398 -4.33 -10.55 14.63
CA LEU A 398 -5.01 -10.73 15.91
C LEU A 398 -4.10 -11.41 16.95
N LYS A 399 -3.21 -12.32 16.51
CA LYS A 399 -2.29 -13.05 17.39
C LYS A 399 -1.01 -12.28 17.67
N SER A 400 -0.50 -11.53 16.69
CA SER A 400 0.67 -10.67 16.90
C SER A 400 0.33 -9.37 17.64
N GLY A 401 -0.96 -9.07 17.86
CA GLY A 401 -1.39 -7.84 18.55
C GLY A 401 -1.26 -6.58 17.69
N ASP A 402 -1.07 -6.74 16.38
CA ASP A 402 -0.88 -5.65 15.41
C ASP A 402 -2.23 -5.07 14.96
N PHE A 403 -3.03 -4.59 15.92
CA PHE A 403 -4.40 -4.13 15.69
C PHE A 403 -4.52 -2.84 14.87
N ASP A 404 -3.49 -2.00 14.88
CA ASP A 404 -3.37 -0.85 13.99
C ASP A 404 -3.22 -1.32 12.54
N VAL A 405 -2.38 -2.33 12.28
CA VAL A 405 -2.21 -2.93 10.95
C VAL A 405 -3.45 -3.69 10.51
N LEU A 406 -4.28 -4.23 11.42
CA LEU A 406 -5.57 -4.85 11.09
C LEU A 406 -6.63 -3.82 10.67
N LYS A 407 -6.51 -2.56 11.11
CA LYS A 407 -7.54 -1.53 10.95
C LYS A 407 -7.92 -1.27 9.48
N PRO A 408 -6.98 -1.12 8.52
CA PRO A 408 -7.32 -0.91 7.11
C PRO A 408 -8.26 -1.97 6.53
N GLN A 409 -8.12 -3.25 6.92
CA GLN A 409 -9.00 -4.33 6.49
C GLN A 409 -10.43 -4.17 7.01
N LEU A 410 -10.60 -3.83 8.27
CA LEU A 410 -11.93 -3.69 8.86
C LEU A 410 -12.63 -2.42 8.39
N ASP A 411 -11.87 -1.33 8.24
CA ASP A 411 -12.38 -0.06 7.75
C ASP A 411 -12.79 -0.13 6.28
N PHE A 412 -12.09 -0.94 5.48
CA PHE A 412 -12.47 -1.22 4.10
C PHE A 412 -13.90 -1.75 4.00
N TYR A 413 -14.25 -2.81 4.73
CA TYR A 413 -15.63 -3.32 4.72
C TYR A 413 -16.63 -2.35 5.35
N ALA A 414 -16.24 -1.63 6.40
CA ALA A 414 -17.12 -0.65 7.04
C ALA A 414 -17.49 0.51 6.10
N ARG A 415 -16.53 1.00 5.32
CA ARG A 415 -16.74 2.06 4.31
C ARG A 415 -17.66 1.58 3.18
N LEU A 416 -17.58 0.31 2.81
CA LEU A 416 -18.32 -0.28 1.70
C LEU A 416 -19.71 -0.80 2.07
N LEU A 417 -20.03 -0.82 3.37
CA LEU A 417 -21.26 -1.40 3.90
C LEU A 417 -22.52 -0.85 3.22
N LYS A 418 -22.58 0.47 3.02
CA LYS A 418 -23.76 1.12 2.44
C LYS A 418 -24.05 0.63 1.02
N ASN A 419 -23.01 0.47 0.19
CA ASN A 419 -23.16 -0.04 -1.17
C ASN A 419 -23.67 -1.48 -1.16
N ALA A 420 -23.13 -2.32 -0.29
CA ALA A 420 -23.53 -3.72 -0.14
C ALA A 420 -24.99 -3.87 0.38
N GLU A 421 -25.46 -2.96 1.24
CA GLU A 421 -26.85 -2.93 1.71
C GLU A 421 -27.83 -2.45 0.64
N LEU A 422 -27.46 -1.41 -0.12
CA LEU A 422 -28.26 -0.92 -1.24
C LEU A 422 -28.42 -1.99 -2.31
N ARG A 423 -27.34 -2.70 -2.62
CA ARG A 423 -27.33 -3.85 -3.53
C ARG A 423 -28.38 -4.90 -3.11
N SER A 424 -28.39 -5.29 -1.84
CA SER A 424 -29.37 -6.28 -1.36
C SER A 424 -30.81 -5.79 -1.46
N ARG A 425 -31.04 -4.51 -1.17
CA ARG A 425 -32.37 -3.90 -1.25
C ARG A 425 -32.88 -3.86 -2.69
N VAL A 426 -32.02 -3.51 -3.66
CA VAL A 426 -32.40 -3.45 -5.08
C VAL A 426 -32.73 -4.82 -5.63
N TYR A 427 -31.90 -5.84 -5.35
CA TYR A 427 -32.08 -7.15 -5.97
C TYR A 427 -33.09 -8.05 -5.27
N TRP A 428 -33.16 -8.01 -3.94
CA TRP A 428 -33.94 -8.97 -3.15
C TRP A 428 -34.98 -8.31 -2.23
N GLY A 429 -35.13 -6.98 -2.28
CA GLY A 429 -36.22 -6.27 -1.60
C GLY A 429 -36.15 -6.27 -0.07
N HIS A 430 -34.99 -6.56 0.53
CA HIS A 430 -34.86 -6.62 1.98
C HIS A 430 -33.51 -6.06 2.48
N GLU A 431 -33.38 -5.92 3.80
CA GLU A 431 -32.20 -5.36 4.46
C GLU A 431 -31.06 -6.38 4.65
N GLY A 432 -29.84 -5.87 4.87
CA GLY A 432 -28.62 -6.63 5.09
C GLY A 432 -27.60 -6.50 3.96
N ALA A 433 -26.32 -6.68 4.26
CA ALA A 433 -25.24 -6.50 3.30
C ALA A 433 -24.90 -7.80 2.55
N CYS A 434 -24.58 -7.69 1.26
CA CYS A 434 -24.02 -8.81 0.48
C CYS A 434 -22.68 -8.41 -0.15
N PHE A 435 -21.60 -8.90 0.47
CA PHE A 435 -20.24 -8.86 -0.10
C PHE A 435 -19.94 -10.19 -0.79
N THR A 436 -19.29 -10.10 -1.94
CA THR A 436 -18.87 -11.25 -2.73
C THR A 436 -17.38 -11.50 -2.57
N GLU A 437 -16.90 -12.66 -3.00
CA GLU A 437 -15.49 -13.02 -2.88
C GLU A 437 -14.53 -11.97 -3.45
N GLN A 438 -14.82 -11.50 -4.67
CA GLN A 438 -14.06 -10.44 -5.30
C GLN A 438 -14.91 -9.18 -5.38
N ILE A 439 -14.52 -8.18 -4.58
CA ILE A 439 -15.16 -6.87 -4.54
C ILE A 439 -14.19 -5.79 -4.98
N GLU A 440 -14.70 -4.81 -5.70
CA GLU A 440 -13.95 -3.61 -6.03
C GLU A 440 -13.78 -2.72 -4.79
N ASN A 441 -12.91 -1.72 -4.89
CA ASN A 441 -12.72 -0.68 -3.87
C ASN A 441 -13.97 0.18 -3.59
N PHE A 442 -15.07 -0.05 -4.31
CA PHE A 442 -16.42 0.48 -4.08
C PHE A 442 -17.45 -0.61 -3.67
N GLY A 443 -17.01 -1.81 -3.31
CA GLY A 443 -17.81 -2.84 -2.63
C GLY A 443 -18.76 -3.65 -3.52
N LEU A 444 -18.83 -3.35 -4.81
CA LEU A 444 -19.58 -4.14 -5.78
C LEU A 444 -18.70 -5.29 -6.31
N PRO A 445 -19.30 -6.40 -6.77
CA PRO A 445 -18.60 -7.45 -7.49
C PRO A 445 -17.78 -6.88 -8.65
N ASN A 446 -16.58 -7.42 -8.89
CA ASN A 446 -15.79 -7.07 -10.08
C ASN A 446 -16.63 -7.29 -11.36
N CYS A 447 -16.66 -6.31 -12.26
CA CYS A 447 -17.51 -6.32 -13.46
C CYS A 447 -17.26 -7.53 -14.38
N THR A 448 -16.01 -7.97 -14.49
CA THR A 448 -15.64 -9.09 -15.34
C THR A 448 -16.03 -10.43 -14.73
N GLU A 449 -15.88 -10.57 -13.42
CA GLU A 449 -16.34 -11.75 -12.68
C GLU A 449 -17.88 -11.79 -12.54
N TYR A 450 -18.54 -10.63 -12.45
CA TYR A 450 -20.01 -10.55 -12.46
C TYR A 450 -20.59 -11.19 -13.72
N GLY A 451 -19.84 -11.13 -14.82
CA GLY A 451 -20.16 -11.78 -16.09
C GLY A 451 -20.81 -10.80 -17.07
N TRP A 452 -20.18 -10.62 -18.22
CA TRP A 452 -20.69 -9.77 -19.31
C TRP A 452 -21.77 -10.44 -20.17
N LYS A 453 -21.83 -11.77 -20.17
CA LYS A 453 -22.77 -12.57 -20.96
C LYS A 453 -23.65 -13.39 -20.01
N ARG A 454 -24.71 -12.76 -19.50
CA ARG A 454 -25.62 -13.37 -18.52
C ARG A 454 -26.90 -13.84 -19.22
N PRO A 455 -27.48 -14.99 -18.85
CA PRO A 455 -28.78 -15.41 -19.35
C PRO A 455 -29.87 -14.39 -18.99
N GLU A 456 -30.87 -14.27 -19.86
CA GLU A 456 -32.06 -13.47 -19.56
C GLU A 456 -32.76 -14.01 -18.30
N GLY A 457 -33.18 -13.12 -17.41
CA GLY A 457 -33.83 -13.48 -16.14
C GLY A 457 -32.91 -14.04 -15.05
N TYR A 458 -31.60 -14.17 -15.30
CA TYR A 458 -30.65 -14.60 -14.27
C TYR A 458 -30.56 -13.56 -13.14
N ASP A 459 -30.54 -14.01 -11.88
CA ASP A 459 -30.63 -13.15 -10.69
C ASP A 459 -29.54 -12.06 -10.72
N PRO A 460 -29.89 -10.75 -10.76
CA PRO A 460 -28.93 -9.65 -10.85
C PRO A 460 -28.00 -9.55 -9.63
N GLY A 461 -28.35 -10.16 -8.51
CA GLY A 461 -27.53 -10.26 -7.32
C GLY A 461 -26.52 -11.41 -7.30
N MET A 462 -26.49 -12.25 -8.33
CA MET A 462 -25.57 -13.38 -8.47
C MET A 462 -24.47 -13.07 -9.48
N MET A 463 -23.25 -13.59 -9.31
CA MET A 463 -22.21 -13.56 -10.35
C MET A 463 -22.36 -14.75 -11.28
N TYR A 464 -22.19 -14.55 -12.58
CA TYR A 464 -22.30 -15.61 -13.57
C TYR A 464 -20.92 -16.13 -13.98
N ASN A 465 -20.31 -16.96 -13.12
CA ASN A 465 -19.07 -17.69 -13.40
C ASN A 465 -18.91 -18.93 -12.49
N ALA A 466 -18.03 -19.87 -12.86
CA ALA A 466 -17.92 -21.17 -12.21
C ALA A 466 -17.23 -21.17 -10.82
N TRP A 467 -16.59 -20.08 -10.40
CA TRP A 467 -15.77 -20.06 -9.18
C TRP A 467 -16.25 -19.08 -8.11
N LEU A 468 -17.06 -18.06 -8.43
CA LEU A 468 -17.53 -17.06 -7.45
C LEU A 468 -19.04 -17.06 -7.21
N GLU A 469 -19.86 -17.70 -8.06
CA GLU A 469 -21.34 -17.58 -8.05
C GLU A 469 -21.96 -17.63 -6.64
N TYR A 470 -21.50 -18.55 -5.79
CA TYR A 470 -22.01 -18.77 -4.43
C TYR A 470 -21.03 -18.41 -3.31
N GLN A 471 -19.95 -17.66 -3.61
CA GLN A 471 -18.93 -17.32 -2.61
C GLN A 471 -19.24 -15.99 -1.92
N TRP A 472 -19.98 -16.08 -0.82
CA TRP A 472 -20.30 -14.96 0.09
C TRP A 472 -19.83 -15.21 1.52
N ASP A 473 -19.44 -16.45 1.83
CA ASP A 473 -19.00 -16.90 3.14
C ASP A 473 -17.73 -16.19 3.61
N THR A 474 -16.88 -15.70 2.69
CA THR A 474 -15.66 -14.97 3.05
C THR A 474 -15.91 -13.64 3.74
N ALA A 475 -17.11 -13.07 3.61
CA ALA A 475 -17.53 -11.93 4.42
C ALA A 475 -17.70 -12.30 5.91
N LEU A 476 -18.10 -13.55 6.23
CA LEU A 476 -18.17 -14.04 7.61
C LEU A 476 -16.81 -14.06 8.29
N GLU A 477 -15.74 -14.34 7.55
CA GLU A 477 -14.37 -14.31 8.06
C GLU A 477 -13.96 -12.89 8.47
N CYS A 478 -14.36 -11.88 7.69
CA CYS A 478 -14.16 -10.48 8.08
C CYS A 478 -14.97 -10.12 9.33
N CYS A 479 -16.24 -10.55 9.39
CA CYS A 479 -17.10 -10.37 10.57
C CYS A 479 -16.48 -11.03 11.81
N TRP A 480 -15.89 -12.22 11.64
CA TRP A 480 -15.21 -12.94 12.68
C TRP A 480 -13.96 -12.21 13.17
N MET A 481 -13.13 -11.69 12.26
CA MET A 481 -11.99 -10.84 12.65
C MET A 481 -12.43 -9.61 13.45
N ALA A 482 -13.53 -8.96 13.05
CA ALA A 482 -14.10 -7.82 13.79
C ALA A 482 -14.56 -8.21 15.21
N LEU A 483 -15.24 -9.34 15.35
CA LEU A 483 -15.69 -9.89 16.64
C LEU A 483 -14.51 -10.30 17.53
N GLN A 484 -13.51 -10.95 16.95
CA GLN A 484 -12.28 -11.33 17.66
C GLN A 484 -11.56 -10.11 18.18
N ARG A 485 -11.32 -9.09 17.33
CA ARG A 485 -10.73 -7.81 17.75
C ARG A 485 -11.50 -7.22 18.92
N TYR A 486 -12.83 -7.16 18.84
CA TYR A 486 -13.65 -6.68 19.94
C TYR A 486 -13.45 -7.49 21.22
N ALA A 487 -13.42 -8.82 21.16
CA ALA A 487 -13.18 -9.68 22.32
C ALA A 487 -11.81 -9.43 22.98
N TYR A 488 -10.76 -9.16 22.19
CA TYR A 488 -9.45 -8.76 22.70
C TYR A 488 -9.51 -7.43 23.50
N PHE A 489 -10.29 -6.44 23.04
CA PHE A 489 -10.44 -5.15 23.73
C PHE A 489 -11.43 -5.17 24.90
N PHE A 490 -12.51 -5.96 24.83
CA PHE A 490 -13.53 -6.03 25.88
C PHE A 490 -13.03 -6.69 27.16
N ARG A 491 -11.99 -7.51 27.08
CA ARG A 491 -11.24 -7.99 28.25
C ARG A 491 -10.42 -6.88 28.94
N VAL A 492 -10.36 -5.67 28.37
CA VAL A 492 -9.50 -4.56 28.82
C VAL A 492 -10.27 -3.26 29.13
N ARG A 493 -11.45 -3.00 28.55
CA ARG A 493 -12.30 -1.83 28.92
C ARG A 493 -13.82 -2.07 28.77
N THR A 494 -14.61 -1.40 29.63
CA THR A 494 -16.06 -1.51 29.81
C THR A 494 -16.91 -0.55 28.96
N SER A 495 -16.41 0.05 27.88
CA SER A 495 -17.17 1.04 27.09
C SER A 495 -18.01 0.41 25.96
N ARG A 496 -19.30 0.77 25.90
CA ARG A 496 -20.35 0.24 25.00
C ARG A 496 -20.39 0.84 23.56
N ASN A 497 -19.33 1.45 23.06
CA ASN A 497 -19.35 1.95 21.67
C ASN A 497 -19.13 0.79 20.69
N ILE A 498 -20.17 0.44 19.94
CA ILE A 498 -20.13 -0.56 18.88
C ILE A 498 -19.19 -0.06 17.78
N SER A 499 -18.04 -0.73 17.61
CA SER A 499 -17.11 -0.46 16.50
C SER A 499 -17.84 -0.48 15.15
N PRO A 500 -17.56 0.43 14.20
CA PRO A 500 -18.13 0.38 12.85
C PRO A 500 -18.03 -1.00 12.18
N SER A 501 -16.95 -1.74 12.45
CA SER A 501 -16.75 -3.11 11.97
C SER A 501 -17.79 -4.12 12.50
N LEU A 502 -18.39 -3.88 13.67
CA LEU A 502 -19.47 -4.71 14.21
C LEU A 502 -20.81 -4.42 13.52
N LYS A 503 -21.00 -3.23 12.94
CA LYS A 503 -22.18 -2.93 12.11
C LYS A 503 -22.15 -3.76 10.82
N VAL A 504 -20.96 -3.96 10.24
CA VAL A 504 -20.76 -4.88 9.11
C VAL A 504 -21.23 -6.29 9.48
N ALA A 505 -20.77 -6.81 10.63
CA ALA A 505 -21.18 -8.13 11.11
C ALA A 505 -22.70 -8.24 11.32
N SER A 506 -23.31 -7.24 11.96
CA SER A 506 -24.76 -7.20 12.17
C SER A 506 -25.54 -7.20 10.86
N SER A 507 -25.12 -6.39 9.88
CA SER A 507 -25.81 -6.26 8.60
C SER A 507 -25.66 -7.51 7.73
N PHE A 508 -24.50 -8.16 7.78
CA PHE A 508 -24.29 -9.43 7.07
C PHE A 508 -25.13 -10.58 7.66
N LEU A 509 -25.19 -10.67 9.00
CA LEU A 509 -26.06 -11.65 9.67
C LEU A 509 -27.54 -11.41 9.36
N MET A 510 -27.96 -10.14 9.28
CA MET A 510 -29.32 -9.77 8.88
C MET A 510 -29.66 -10.25 7.46
N ARG A 511 -28.72 -10.17 6.50
CA ARG A 511 -28.89 -10.74 5.15
C ARG A 511 -29.13 -12.23 5.22
N ILE A 512 -28.30 -12.98 5.97
CA ILE A 512 -28.50 -14.43 6.13
C ILE A 512 -29.90 -14.73 6.69
N THR A 513 -30.33 -14.08 7.76
CA THR A 513 -31.65 -14.34 8.36
C THR A 513 -32.83 -14.00 7.44
N ASN A 514 -32.68 -12.97 6.61
CA ASN A 514 -33.72 -12.55 5.67
C ASN A 514 -33.76 -13.45 4.42
N THR A 515 -32.63 -14.07 4.05
CA THR A 515 -32.51 -14.94 2.87
C THR A 515 -32.80 -16.40 3.20
N TRP A 516 -32.35 -16.86 4.36
CA TRP A 516 -32.51 -18.23 4.87
C TRP A 516 -33.59 -18.22 5.96
N ARG A 517 -34.86 -18.31 5.54
CA ARG A 517 -35.96 -18.65 6.45
C ARG A 517 -36.25 -20.15 6.36
N PRO A 518 -35.98 -20.95 7.41
CA PRO A 518 -36.40 -22.34 7.44
C PRO A 518 -37.95 -22.38 7.45
N GLY A 519 -38.55 -22.95 6.41
CA GLY A 519 -40.01 -23.12 6.31
C GLY A 519 -40.75 -22.18 5.36
N ALA A 520 -40.06 -21.36 4.56
CA ALA A 520 -40.67 -20.81 3.34
C ALA A 520 -40.62 -21.91 2.27
N GLU A 521 -41.79 -22.46 1.93
CA GLU A 521 -41.94 -23.46 0.87
C GLU A 521 -41.34 -22.95 -0.46
N GLU A 522 -40.61 -23.86 -1.13
CA GLU A 522 -39.94 -23.71 -2.43
C GLU A 522 -38.73 -22.76 -2.55
N ILE A 523 -37.60 -23.20 -1.97
CA ILE A 523 -36.27 -22.86 -2.49
C ILE A 523 -36.08 -23.65 -3.81
N ASN A 524 -36.56 -23.09 -4.94
CA ASN A 524 -36.50 -23.68 -6.28
C ASN A 524 -35.08 -23.71 -6.92
N TRP A 525 -34.04 -23.37 -6.17
CA TRP A 525 -32.67 -23.21 -6.67
C TRP A 525 -31.94 -24.55 -6.92
N MET A 526 -32.52 -25.70 -6.53
CA MET A 526 -31.93 -27.03 -6.70
C MET A 526 -32.61 -27.91 -7.78
N ARG A 527 -33.53 -27.38 -8.61
CA ARG A 527 -34.31 -28.23 -9.56
C ARG A 527 -34.05 -28.02 -11.05
N THR A 528 -33.03 -27.30 -11.48
CA THR A 528 -32.63 -27.29 -12.91
C THR A 528 -31.17 -27.70 -13.07
N GLY A 529 -30.95 -29.00 -12.91
CA GLY A 529 -29.65 -29.65 -13.07
C GLY A 529 -29.80 -31.16 -13.12
N ALA A 530 -30.64 -31.65 -14.04
CA ALA A 530 -30.67 -33.02 -14.52
C ALA A 530 -31.01 -33.00 -16.02
#